data_AF-A0A967JXZ2-F1
#
_entry.id   AF-A0A967JXZ2-F1
#
_cell.length_a   1.000
_cell.length_b   1.000
_cell.length_c   1.000
_cell.angle_alpha   90.00
_cell.angle_beta   90.00
_cell.angle_gamma   90.00
#
_symmetry.space_group_name_H-M   'P 1'
#
loop_
_entity.id
_entity.type
_entity.pdbx_description
1 polymer ?
#
loop_
_entity_poly.entity_id
_entity_poly.type
_entity_poly.pdbx_seq_one_letter_code
_entity_poly.pdbx_strand_id
1 'polypeptide(L)'
;MDPNALLAEQATAQAFGSAGGANRPSQTSDRERAREVAVEFEANFLAQMLRHMYEDVDTGGLFGGGNAESVNRSLLMEEYGKTLAQNGGIGLADQVMDELLKVQEAQQ
;
A
#
# COMPACT_ATOMS: atom_id res chain seq x y z
N MET A 1 -46.97 45.71 8.24
CA MET A 1 -46.20 44.72 7.46
C MET A 1 -44.90 44.53 8.22
N ASP A 2 -44.85 43.51 9.07
CA ASP A 2 -43.74 43.30 10.00
C ASP A 2 -42.45 42.95 9.23
N PRO A 3 -41.36 43.72 9.40
CA PRO A 3 -40.09 43.48 8.71
C PRO A 3 -39.44 42.12 9.03
N ASN A 4 -39.89 41.46 10.10
CA ASN A 4 -39.37 40.17 10.55
C ASN A 4 -39.96 38.95 9.83
N ALA A 5 -41.02 39.11 9.02
CA ALA A 5 -41.61 38.00 8.27
C ALA A 5 -40.74 37.53 7.08
N LEU A 6 -39.93 38.44 6.52
CA LEU A 6 -39.05 38.15 5.36
C LEU A 6 -37.74 37.44 5.75
N LEU A 7 -37.40 37.40 7.04
CA LEU A 7 -36.19 36.76 7.54
C LEU A 7 -36.38 35.26 7.83
N ALA A 8 -37.63 34.81 8.03
CA ALA A 8 -37.94 33.41 8.33
C ALA A 8 -37.90 32.50 7.08
N GLU A 9 -38.13 33.06 5.88
CA GLU A 9 -38.17 32.30 4.62
C GLU A 9 -36.79 32.17 3.95
N GLN A 10 -35.84 33.04 4.30
CA GLN A 10 -34.46 32.98 3.79
C GLN A 10 -33.58 31.98 4.58
N ALA A 11 -33.98 31.61 5.79
CA ALA A 11 -33.22 30.68 6.63
C ALA A 11 -33.37 29.20 6.22
N THR A 12 -34.40 28.84 5.47
CA THR A 12 -34.64 27.45 5.02
C THR A 12 -33.99 27.11 3.67
N ALA A 13 -33.52 28.12 2.91
CA ALA A 13 -32.87 27.91 1.62
C ALA A 13 -31.39 27.52 1.71
N GLN A 14 -30.74 27.70 2.87
CA GLN A 14 -29.31 27.38 3.06
C GLN A 14 -29.07 25.97 3.62
N ALA A 15 -30.13 25.24 4.01
CA ALA A 15 -30.01 23.93 4.64
C ALA A 15 -29.95 22.73 3.67
N PHE A 16 -30.13 22.94 2.37
CA PHE A 16 -30.17 21.85 1.37
C PHE A 16 -28.96 21.81 0.42
N GLY A 17 -27.95 22.66 0.62
CA GLY A 17 -26.83 22.81 -0.32
C GLY A 17 -25.53 22.09 0.02
N SER A 18 -25.41 21.43 1.18
CA SER A 18 -24.12 20.85 1.63
C SER A 18 -24.25 19.38 2.03
N ALA A 19 -24.61 18.54 1.07
CA ALA A 19 -24.59 17.07 1.22
C ALA A 19 -23.91 16.40 0.02
N GLY A 20 -22.75 16.92 -0.40
CA GLY A 20 -22.05 16.43 -1.61
C GLY A 20 -20.52 16.45 -1.53
N GLY A 21 -19.93 16.42 -0.34
CA GLY A 21 -18.48 16.60 -0.17
C GLY A 21 -17.72 15.50 0.57
N ALA A 22 -18.34 14.38 0.92
CA ALA A 22 -17.72 13.38 1.80
C ALA A 22 -17.44 12.05 1.09
N ASN A 23 -16.60 12.05 0.05
CA ASN A 23 -15.88 10.82 -0.34
C ASN A 23 -14.64 11.04 -1.24
N ARG A 24 -13.94 12.18 -1.15
CA ARG A 24 -12.59 12.24 -1.73
C ARG A 24 -11.64 11.66 -0.68
N PRO A 25 -10.91 10.57 -0.95
CA PRO A 25 -9.84 10.17 -0.06
C PRO A 25 -8.93 11.39 0.16
N SER A 26 -8.54 11.61 1.42
CA SER A 26 -7.61 12.68 1.72
C SER A 26 -6.25 12.33 1.10
N GLN A 27 -5.51 13.32 0.60
CA GLN A 27 -4.16 13.12 0.06
C GLN A 27 -3.23 12.35 1.03
N THR A 28 -3.47 12.45 2.34
CA THR A 28 -2.78 11.66 3.37
C THR A 28 -3.11 10.16 3.28
N SER A 29 -4.38 9.80 3.08
CA SER A 29 -4.83 8.40 2.90
C SER A 29 -4.25 7.78 1.64
N ASP A 30 -4.15 8.55 0.55
CA ASP A 30 -3.61 8.04 -0.72
C ASP A 30 -2.09 7.79 -0.60
N ARG A 31 -1.38 8.65 0.12
CA ARG A 31 0.04 8.48 0.40
C ARG A 31 0.34 7.32 1.34
N GLU A 32 -0.45 7.13 2.39
CA GLU A 32 -0.31 5.96 3.28
C GLU A 32 -0.54 4.65 2.53
N ARG A 33 -1.57 4.60 1.68
CA ARG A 33 -1.85 3.43 0.86
C ARG A 33 -0.78 3.18 -0.20
N ALA A 34 -0.27 4.23 -0.85
CA ALA A 34 0.85 4.12 -1.79
C ALA A 34 2.11 3.57 -1.10
N ARG A 35 2.38 4.00 0.14
CA ARG A 35 3.49 3.47 0.94
C ARG A 35 3.31 2.00 1.26
N GLU A 36 2.13 1.58 1.71
CA GLU A 36 1.84 0.18 2.02
C GLU A 36 2.06 -0.73 0.82
N VAL A 37 1.48 -0.36 -0.34
CA VAL A 37 1.63 -1.10 -1.60
C VAL A 37 3.10 -1.14 -2.04
N ALA A 38 3.83 -0.04 -1.89
CA ALA A 38 5.24 0.01 -2.28
C ALA A 38 6.14 -0.86 -1.38
N VAL A 39 5.88 -0.88 -0.08
CA VAL A 39 6.57 -1.79 0.87
C VAL A 39 6.24 -3.25 0.56
N GLU A 40 4.99 -3.58 0.23
CA GLU A 40 4.61 -4.92 -0.18
C GLU A 40 5.29 -5.34 -1.50
N PHE A 41 5.41 -4.42 -2.45
CA PHE A 41 6.14 -4.64 -3.67
C PHE A 41 7.62 -4.97 -3.41
N GLU A 42 8.30 -4.16 -2.58
CA GLU A 42 9.68 -4.40 -2.21
C GLU A 42 9.84 -5.72 -1.43
N ALA A 43 8.91 -6.07 -0.54
CA ALA A 43 8.93 -7.33 0.18
C ALA A 43 8.89 -8.53 -0.77
N ASN A 44 7.99 -8.50 -1.77
CA ASN A 44 7.89 -9.53 -2.78
C ASN A 44 9.16 -9.60 -3.64
N PHE A 45 9.71 -8.45 -4.04
CA PHE A 45 10.97 -8.39 -4.78
C PHE A 45 12.12 -9.04 -4.00
N LEU A 46 12.30 -8.67 -2.73
CA LEU A 46 13.33 -9.24 -1.86
C LEU A 46 13.13 -10.74 -1.66
N ALA A 47 11.90 -11.21 -1.45
CA ALA A 47 11.60 -12.64 -1.34
C ALA A 47 11.96 -13.42 -2.61
N GLN A 48 11.76 -12.84 -3.80
CA GLN A 48 12.17 -13.46 -5.08
C GLN A 48 13.69 -13.50 -5.23
N MET A 49 14.39 -12.45 -4.80
CA MET A 49 15.84 -12.39 -4.83
C MET A 49 16.48 -13.38 -3.85
N LEU A 50 15.95 -13.45 -2.63
CA LEU A 50 16.37 -14.45 -1.65
C LEU A 50 16.16 -15.87 -2.18
N ARG A 51 15.04 -16.14 -2.85
CA ARG A 51 14.81 -17.44 -3.49
C ARG A 51 15.88 -17.76 -4.54
N HIS A 52 16.18 -16.86 -5.47
CA HIS A 52 17.22 -17.08 -6.47
C HIS A 52 18.61 -17.29 -5.85
N MET A 53 18.94 -16.58 -4.76
CA MET A 53 20.21 -16.80 -4.05
C MET A 53 20.32 -18.18 -3.41
N TYR A 54 19.20 -18.81 -3.04
CA TYR A 54 19.14 -20.12 -2.39
C TYR A 54 18.83 -21.27 -3.34
N GLU A 55 18.38 -20.99 -4.57
CA GLU A 55 18.02 -22.00 -5.57
C GLU A 55 19.23 -22.84 -5.99
N ASP A 56 20.41 -22.23 -6.07
CA ASP A 56 21.68 -22.89 -6.37
C ASP A 56 22.45 -23.39 -5.12
N VAL A 57 21.92 -23.18 -3.91
CA VAL A 57 22.52 -23.70 -2.68
C VAL A 57 22.15 -25.18 -2.58
N ASP A 58 22.99 -26.01 -3.18
CA ASP A 58 22.89 -27.46 -3.21
C ASP A 58 22.63 -28.01 -1.79
N THR A 59 21.48 -28.65 -1.58
CA THR A 59 21.16 -29.34 -0.34
C THR A 59 22.00 -30.62 -0.29
N GLY A 60 23.30 -30.43 -0.03
CA GLY A 60 24.33 -31.44 -0.19
C GLY A 60 23.97 -32.77 0.47
N GLY A 61 23.70 -33.76 -0.37
CA GLY A 61 23.70 -35.17 0.00
C GLY A 61 22.35 -35.86 -0.02
N LEU A 62 22.42 -37.20 0.05
CA LEU A 62 21.35 -38.19 -0.03
C LEU A 62 20.14 -38.00 0.94
N PHE A 63 20.18 -36.97 1.79
CA PHE A 63 19.21 -36.68 2.86
C PHE A 63 18.76 -35.20 2.93
N GLY A 64 19.16 -34.32 1.99
CA GLY A 64 18.72 -32.92 1.94
C GLY A 64 17.70 -32.66 0.83
N GLY A 65 16.72 -31.79 1.04
CA GLY A 65 15.92 -31.24 -0.06
C GLY A 65 14.57 -31.90 -0.33
N GLY A 66 13.77 -32.21 0.70
CA GLY A 66 12.39 -32.67 0.50
C GLY A 66 11.43 -31.54 0.08
N ASN A 67 10.29 -31.88 -0.56
CA ASN A 67 9.24 -30.91 -0.91
C ASN A 67 8.77 -30.06 0.28
N ALA A 68 8.65 -30.66 1.47
CA ALA A 68 8.28 -29.96 2.70
C ALA A 68 9.31 -28.90 3.11
N GLU A 69 10.59 -29.17 2.89
CA GLU A 69 11.68 -28.26 3.19
C GLU A 69 11.72 -27.10 2.18
N SER A 70 11.44 -27.37 0.90
CA SER A 70 11.28 -26.34 -0.13
C SER A 70 10.13 -25.37 0.17
N VAL A 71 8.98 -25.89 0.60
CA VAL A 71 7.84 -25.07 1.02
C VAL A 71 8.20 -24.24 2.26
N ASN A 72 8.84 -24.86 3.27
CA ASN A 72 9.28 -24.15 4.47
C ASN A 72 10.26 -23.01 4.14
N ARG A 73 11.29 -23.30 3.33
CA ARG A 73 12.23 -22.29 2.82
C ARG A 73 11.51 -21.15 2.11
N SER A 74 10.54 -21.45 1.25
CA SER A 74 9.80 -20.41 0.52
C SER A 74 9.06 -19.47 1.48
N LEU A 75 8.37 -20.03 2.49
CA LEU A 75 7.69 -19.25 3.51
C LEU A 75 8.66 -18.41 4.35
N LEU A 76 9.82 -18.96 4.72
CA LEU A 76 10.87 -18.21 5.43
C LEU A 76 11.40 -17.03 4.61
N MET A 77 11.59 -17.22 3.30
CA MET A 77 12.09 -16.18 2.40
C MET A 77 11.06 -15.07 2.21
N GLU A 78 9.77 -15.40 2.20
CA GLU A 78 8.68 -14.42 2.20
C GLU A 78 8.70 -13.57 3.48
N GLU A 79 8.83 -14.19 4.66
CA GLU A 79 8.89 -13.46 5.93
C GLU A 79 10.16 -12.61 6.06
N TYR A 80 11.30 -13.09 5.55
CA TYR A 80 12.50 -12.27 5.45
C TYR A 80 12.30 -11.09 4.51
N GLY A 81 11.71 -11.28 3.33
CA GLY A 81 11.39 -10.20 2.40
C GLY A 81 10.54 -9.11 3.06
N LYS A 82 9.46 -9.50 3.76
CA LYS A 82 8.59 -8.58 4.51
C LYS A 82 9.34 -7.84 5.60
N THR A 83 10.08 -8.56 6.43
CA THR A 83 10.83 -7.96 7.56
C THR A 83 11.87 -6.98 7.04
N LEU A 84 12.59 -7.32 5.97
CA LEU A 84 13.59 -6.44 5.36
C LEU A 84 12.95 -5.18 4.79
N ALA A 85 11.88 -5.31 4.00
CA ALA A 85 11.17 -4.16 3.43
C ALA A 85 10.60 -3.23 4.51
N GLN A 86 10.02 -3.77 5.58
CA GLN A 86 9.49 -2.98 6.69
C GLN A 86 10.57 -2.20 7.45
N ASN A 87 11.79 -2.73 7.52
CA ASN A 87 12.93 -2.11 8.21
C ASN A 87 13.80 -1.21 7.30
N GLY A 88 13.28 -0.85 6.12
CA GLY A 88 13.94 0.09 5.20
C GLY A 88 14.49 -0.54 3.91
N GLY A 89 14.50 -1.88 3.83
CA GLY A 89 14.76 -2.61 2.58
C GLY A 89 16.03 -2.18 1.86
N ILE A 90 15.90 -2.02 0.54
CA ILE A 90 16.94 -1.50 -0.36
C ILE A 90 16.56 -0.11 -0.92
N GLY A 91 15.44 0.46 -0.47
CA GLY A 91 14.92 1.76 -0.91
C GLY A 91 14.10 1.70 -2.20
N LEU A 92 13.66 0.51 -2.63
CA LEU A 92 12.81 0.35 -3.80
C LEU A 92 11.38 0.82 -3.53
N ALA A 93 10.89 0.65 -2.30
CA ALA A 93 9.56 1.11 -1.89
C ALA A 93 9.40 2.63 -2.08
N ASP A 94 10.43 3.43 -1.81
CA ASP A 94 10.33 4.88 -1.98
C ASP A 94 10.13 5.28 -3.45
N GLN A 95 10.87 4.64 -4.36
CA GLN A 95 10.77 4.90 -5.80
C GLN A 95 9.40 4.47 -6.34
N VAL A 96 8.90 3.32 -5.89
CA VAL A 96 7.59 2.80 -6.31
C VAL A 96 6.47 3.69 -5.77
N MET A 97 6.57 4.16 -4.53
CA MET A 97 5.59 5.09 -3.95
C MET A 97 5.52 6.39 -4.77
N ASP A 98 6.67 6.96 -5.15
CA ASP A 98 6.72 8.19 -5.95
C ASP A 98 6.04 7.99 -7.31
N GLU A 99 6.27 6.85 -7.99
CA GLU A 99 5.60 6.53 -9.24
C GLU A 99 4.09 6.28 -9.07
N LEU A 100 3.69 5.58 -8.00
CA LEU A 100 2.27 5.35 -7.70
C LEU A 100 1.51 6.67 -7.48
N LEU A 101 2.14 7.65 -6.82
CA LEU A 101 1.55 8.97 -6.61
C LEU A 101 1.43 9.75 -7.92
N LYS A 102 2.49 9.76 -8.76
CA LYS A 102 2.44 10.40 -10.09
C LYS A 102 1.33 9.82 -10.96
N VAL A 103 1.16 8.50 -10.95
CA VAL A 103 0.12 7.80 -11.72
C VAL A 103 -1.28 8.15 -11.21
N GLN A 104 -1.45 8.34 -9.89
CA GLN A 104 -2.71 8.77 -9.30
C GLN A 104 -3.03 10.23 -9.62
N GLU A 105 -2.04 11.12 -9.59
CA GLU A 105 -2.20 12.53 -9.96
C GLU A 105 -2.57 12.70 -11.44
N ALA A 106 -2.02 11.87 -12.34
CA ALA A 106 -2.35 11.90 -13.77
C ALA A 106 -3.76 11.38 -14.10
N GLN A 107 -4.41 10.67 -13.17
CA GLN A 107 -5.77 10.14 -13.34
C GLN A 107 -6.86 11.06 -12.76
N GLN A 108 -6.47 12.16 -12.09
CA GLN A 108 -7.37 13.20 -11.55
C GLN A 108 -7.51 14.38 -12.52
#